data_AF-A0A804MUX3-F1
#
_entry.id   AF-A0A804MUX3-F1
#
_cell.length_a   1.000
_cell.length_b   1.000
_cell.length_c   1.000
_cell.angle_alpha   90.00
_cell.angle_beta   90.00
_cell.angle_gamma   90.00
#
_symmetry.space_group_name_H-M   'P 1'
#
loop_
_entity.id
_entity.type
_entity.pdbx_description
1 polymer ?
#
loop_
_entity_poly.entity_id
_entity_poly.type
_entity_poly.pdbx_seq_one_letter_code
_entity_poly.pdbx_strand_id
1 'polypeptide(L)' 'MDEPNIRALLQVLDLENPDLWKWLTSQEQPPEDLISNPVFSAIKSKVTDNLIKHASPETRSTPGQPWVRGWDDIKKGKD' A
#
# COMPACT_ATOMS: atom_id res chain seq x y z
N MET A 1 19.19 9.73 -4.07
CA MET A 1 18.77 8.91 -2.92
C MET A 1 20.03 8.34 -2.31
N ASP A 2 20.29 8.69 -1.06
CA ASP A 2 21.44 8.21 -0.27
C ASP A 2 21.23 6.75 0.21
N GLU A 3 22.29 6.13 0.71
CA GLU A 3 22.29 4.74 1.17
C GLU A 3 21.22 4.44 2.24
N PRO A 4 21.03 5.26 3.29
CA PRO A 4 19.92 5.08 4.24
C PRO A 4 18.55 4.99 3.56
N ASN A 5 18.27 5.89 2.62
CA ASN A 5 17.01 5.88 1.88
C ASN A 5 16.87 4.66 0.95
N ILE A 6 17.96 4.15 0.38
CA ILE A 6 17.93 2.89 -0.38
C ILE A 6 17.59 1.71 0.52
N ARG A 7 18.18 1.62 1.72
CA ARG A 7 17.86 0.56 2.68
C ARG A 7 16.41 0.64 3.18
N ALA A 8 15.92 1.85 3.44
CA ALA A 8 14.53 2.09 3.80
C ALA A 8 13.57 1.70 2.66
N LEU A 9 13.93 1.96 1.40
CA LEU A 9 13.15 1.50 0.25
C LEU A 9 13.13 -0.04 0.16
N LEU A 10 14.27 -0.70 0.36
CA LEU A 10 14.33 -2.18 0.36
C LEU A 10 13.41 -2.77 1.42
N GLN A 11 13.36 -2.20 2.63
CA GLN A 11 12.42 -2.62 3.67
C GLN A 11 10.95 -2.49 3.24
N VAL A 12 10.60 -1.45 2.48
CA VAL A 12 9.24 -1.28 1.96
C VAL A 12 8.94 -2.31 0.86
N LEU A 13 9.91 -2.59 -0.01
CA LEU A 13 9.74 -3.53 -1.12
C LEU A 13 9.74 -5.00 -0.69
N ASP A 14 10.28 -5.31 0.48
CA ASP A 14 10.25 -6.65 1.09
C ASP A 14 8.87 -6.99 1.69
N LEU A 15 7.95 -6.01 1.77
CA LEU A 15 6.59 -6.23 2.24
C LEU A 15 5.72 -6.90 1.17
N GLU A 16 4.99 -7.93 1.59
CA GLU A 16 4.12 -8.71 0.73
C GLU A 16 2.90 -7.92 0.22
N ASN A 17 2.43 -8.29 -0.98
CA ASN A 17 1.14 -7.85 -1.51
C ASN A 17 0.05 -8.87 -1.12
N PRO A 18 -1.14 -8.42 -0.68
CA PRO A 18 -1.74 -7.12 -0.95
C PRO A 18 -1.57 -6.09 0.17
N ASP A 19 -0.89 -6.44 1.26
CA ASP A 19 -0.88 -5.64 2.49
C ASP A 19 -0.18 -4.30 2.29
N LEU A 20 0.97 -4.29 1.61
CA LEU A 20 1.62 -3.05 1.18
C LEU A 20 0.65 -2.13 0.41
N TRP A 21 -0.11 -2.69 -0.54
CA TRP A 21 -1.05 -1.92 -1.33
C TRP A 21 -2.23 -1.38 -0.50
N LYS A 22 -2.77 -2.16 0.44
CA LYS A 22 -3.82 -1.70 1.36
C LYS A 22 -3.36 -0.49 2.17
N TRP A 23 -2.11 -0.50 2.65
CA TRP A 23 -1.56 0.60 3.45
C TRP A 23 -1.28 1.86 2.62
N LEU A 24 -0.76 1.69 1.40
CA LEU A 24 -0.48 2.80 0.47
C LEU A 24 -1.75 3.52 0.02
N THR A 25 -2.85 2.79 -0.11
CA THR A 25 -4.17 3.32 -0.51
C THR A 25 -5.07 3.67 0.66
N SER A 26 -4.58 3.57 1.90
CA SER A 26 -5.33 3.85 3.14
C SER A 26 -6.59 2.99 3.33
N GLN A 27 -6.60 1.77 2.78
CA GLN A 27 -7.63 0.76 3.09
C GLN A 27 -7.45 0.18 4.50
N GLU A 28 -6.20 0.13 4.99
CA GLU A 28 -5.83 -0.39 6.30
C GLU A 28 -4.70 0.45 6.91
N GLN A 29 -4.56 0.41 8.24
CA GLN A 29 -3.48 1.09 8.95
C GLN A 29 -2.16 0.31 8.81
N PRO A 30 -1.06 0.94 8.35
CA PRO A 30 0.25 0.31 8.33
C PRO A 30 0.78 0.05 9.75
N PRO A 31 1.67 -0.96 9.92
CA PRO A 31 2.43 -1.15 11.16
C PRO A 31 3.26 0.08 11.55
N GLU A 32 3.53 0.27 12.84
CA GLU A 32 4.26 1.44 13.35
C GLU A 32 5.67 1.56 12.77
N ASP A 33 6.38 0.44 12.60
CA ASP A 33 7.71 0.42 11.97
C ASP A 33 7.69 1.01 10.55
N LEU A 34 6.61 0.74 9.82
CA LEU A 34 6.43 1.23 8.46
C LEU A 34 6.04 2.71 8.42
N ILE A 35 5.25 3.18 9.40
CA ILE A 35 4.92 4.60 9.56
C ILE A 35 6.20 5.41 9.82
N SER A 36 7.14 4.87 10.60
CA SER A 36 8.42 5.51 10.90
C SER A 36 9.37 5.60 9.69
N ASN A 37 9.12 4.81 8.64
CA ASN A 37 9.96 4.77 7.44
C ASN A 37 9.68 6.01 6.54
N PRO A 38 10.67 6.89 6.31
CA PRO A 38 10.47 8.11 5.53
C PRO A 38 10.14 7.83 4.05
N VAL A 39 10.67 6.72 3.50
CA VAL A 39 10.41 6.32 2.12
C VAL A 39 8.98 5.83 1.98
N PHE A 40 8.47 5.06 2.94
CA PHE A 40 7.07 4.65 2.93
C PHE A 40 6.13 5.87 2.94
N SER A 41 6.38 6.85 3.80
CA SER A 41 5.59 8.09 3.84
C SER A 41 5.61 8.84 2.52
N ALA A 42 6.78 8.93 1.86
CA ALA A 42 6.91 9.55 0.55
C ALA A 42 6.13 8.79 -0.54
N ILE A 43 6.21 7.46 -0.57
CA ILE A 43 5.48 6.61 -1.53
C ILE A 43 3.96 6.73 -1.27
N LYS A 44 3.52 6.65 -0.02
CA LYS A 44 2.10 6.77 0.36
C LYS A 44 1.52 8.11 -0.08
N SER A 45 2.24 9.21 0.15
CA SER A 45 1.84 10.53 -0.34
C SER A 45 1.72 10.54 -1.86
N LYS A 46 2.73 10.01 -2.57
CA LYS A 46 2.73 9.99 -4.04
C LYS A 46 1.60 9.14 -4.63
N VAL A 47 1.32 7.98 -4.02
CA VAL A 47 0.19 7.12 -4.41
C VAL A 47 -1.11 7.87 -4.18
N THR A 48 -1.31 8.46 -2.99
CA THR A 48 -2.52 9.23 -2.65
C THR A 48 -2.76 10.38 -3.63
N ASP A 49 -1.72 11.16 -3.95
CA ASP A 49 -1.81 12.26 -4.91
C ASP A 49 -2.18 11.77 -6.31
N ASN A 50 -1.57 10.67 -6.76
CA ASN A 50 -1.90 10.07 -8.05
C ASN A 50 -3.35 9.56 -8.07
N LEU A 51 -3.83 8.95 -6.98
CA LEU A 51 -5.23 8.52 -6.87
C LEU A 51 -6.20 9.70 -6.92
N ILE A 52 -5.85 10.80 -6.25
CA ILE A 52 -6.65 12.03 -6.27
C ILE A 52 -6.72 12.61 -7.69
N LYS A 53 -5.58 12.61 -8.39
CA LYS A 53 -5.45 13.22 -9.72
C LYS A 53 -6.04 12.37 -10.85
N HIS A 54 -5.98 11.04 -10.75
CA HIS A 54 -6.23 10.13 -11.87
C HIS A 54 -7.37 9.13 -11.66
N ALA A 55 -7.92 9.01 -10.45
CA ALA A 55 -9.07 8.13 -10.19
C ALA A 55 -10.24 8.96 -9.65
N SER A 56 -11.43 8.81 -10.26
CA SER A 56 -12.63 9.41 -9.69
C SER A 56 -12.94 8.74 -8.34
N PRO A 57 -13.52 9.44 -7.36
CA PRO A 57 -13.88 8.85 -6.07
C PRO A 57 -14.72 7.56 -6.21
N GLU A 58 -15.59 7.51 -7.22
CA GLU A 58 -16.47 6.37 -7.51
C GLU A 58 -15.73 5.12 -7.99
N THR A 59 -14.54 5.28 -8.58
CA THR A 59 -13.68 4.16 -9.03
C THR A 59 -12.72 3.66 -7.96
N ARG A 60 -12.62 4.37 -6.82
CA ARG A 60 -11.77 3.94 -5.70
C ARG A 60 -12.52 2.91 -4.90
N SER A 61 -11.81 1.91 -4.37
CA SER A 61 -12.47 1.01 -3.42
C SER A 61 -12.85 1.78 -2.15
N THR A 62 -14.01 1.44 -1.62
CA THR A 62 -14.50 1.97 -0.34
C THR A 62 -13.45 1.73 0.75
N PRO A 63 -13.26 2.66 1.71
CA PRO A 63 -12.41 2.39 2.86
C PRO A 63 -12.72 1.03 3.50
N GLY A 64 -11.70 0.20 3.69
CA GLY A 64 -11.83 -1.18 4.18
C GLY A 64 -12.25 -2.24 3.15
N GLN A 65 -12.39 -1.89 1.87
CA GLN A 65 -12.67 -2.86 0.79
C GLN A 65 -11.44 -3.02 -0.13
N PRO A 66 -11.14 -4.27 -0.59
CA PRO A 66 -9.99 -4.52 -1.46
C PRO A 66 -10.16 -3.84 -2.82
N TRP A 67 -9.04 -3.38 -3.40
CA TRP A 67 -9.01 -2.85 -4.78
C TRP A 67 -9.01 -3.96 -5.82
N VAL A 68 -8.26 -5.04 -5.56
CA VAL A 68 -8.10 -6.15 -6.50
C VAL A 68 -9.04 -7.27 -6.08
N ARG A 69 -10.15 -7.43 -6.82
CA ARG A 69 -11.00 -8.62 -6.69
C ARG A 69 -10.16 -9.85 -7.06
N GLY A 70 -10.28 -10.93 -6.30
CA GLY A 70 -9.56 -12.18 -6.57
C GLY A 70 -8.22 -12.34 -5.86
N TRP A 71 -7.65 -11.29 -5.25
CA TRP A 71 -6.34 -11.42 -4.59
C TRP A 71 -6.39 -12.40 -3.40
N ASP A 72 -7.44 -12.31 -2.60
CA ASP A 72 -7.62 -13.20 -1.44
C ASP A 72 -8.34 -14.52 -1.79
N ASP A 73 -8.84 -14.67 -3.03
CA ASP A 73 -9.57 -15.88 -3.44
C ASP A 73 -8.65 -17.11 -3.50
N ILE A 74 -7.34 -16.92 -3.68
CA ILE A 74 -6.34 -17.99 -3.64
C ILE A 74 -6.34 -18.72 -2.29
N LYS A 75 -6.67 -18.02 -1.19
CA LYS A 75 -6.70 -18.60 0.16
C LYS A 75 -8.00 -19.35 0.48
N LYS A 76 -9.07 -19.12 -0.27
CA LYS A 76 -10.38 -19.76 -0.03
C LYS A 76 -10.53 -21.16 -0.66
N GLY A 77 -9.55 -21.62 -1.42
CA GLY A 77 -9.57 -22.91 -2.11
C GLY A 77 -8.90 -24.08 -1.39
N LYS A 78 -8.54 -23.95 -0.10
CA LYS A 78 -7.98 -25.03 0.73
C LYS A 78 -8.76 -25.16 2.03
N ASP A 79 -9.81 -25.99 1.98
CA ASP A 79 -10.22 -26.82 3.12
C ASP A 79 -9.48 -28.16 3.04
#